data_AF-A0A7C7PLF2-F1
#
_entry.id   AF-A0A7C7PLF2-F1
#
_cell.length_a   1.000
_cell.length_b   1.000
_cell.length_c   1.000
_cell.angle_alpha   90.00
_cell.angle_beta   90.00
_cell.angle_gamma   90.00
#
_symmetry.space_group_name_H-M   'P 1'
#
loop_
_entity.id
_entity.type
_entity.pdbx_description
1 polymer ?
#
loop_
_entity_poly.entity_id
_entity_poly.type
_entity_poly.pdbx_seq_one_letter_code
_entity_poly.pdbx_strand_id
1 'polypeptide(L)'
;MTYPQPDAGQSRPRFDGGEAFRHLPADMQLRIGKIALELVVAWIGQDHNRRGGKARPFDAADMLLIALLESTVCEAVRPPPTNEPFPLPSLLGKVCRDCGCSEYDACQSDNNDDFRTACAWAEDDLCTSCAVGEA
;
A
#
# COMPACT_ATOMS: atom_id res chain seq x y z
N MET A 1 -24.10 15.47 2.60
CA MET A 1 -23.26 15.37 1.38
C MET A 1 -22.97 13.90 1.19
N THR A 2 -23.66 13.26 0.26
CA THR A 2 -23.43 11.86 -0.10
C THR A 2 -22.29 11.87 -1.11
N TYR A 3 -21.13 11.31 -0.76
CA TYR A 3 -20.07 11.10 -1.75
C TYR A 3 -20.61 10.15 -2.82
N PRO A 4 -20.49 10.48 -4.11
CA PRO A 4 -20.81 9.53 -5.17
C PRO A 4 -19.94 8.29 -4.94
N GLN A 5 -20.59 7.14 -4.74
CA GLN A 5 -19.89 5.86 -4.72
C GLN A 5 -19.27 5.68 -6.11
N PRO A 6 -17.96 5.44 -6.23
CA PRO A 6 -17.37 5.09 -7.52
C PRO A 6 -18.06 3.83 -8.02
N ASP A 7 -18.34 3.74 -9.33
CA ASP A 7 -19.00 2.59 -9.95
C ASP A 7 -18.44 1.26 -9.39
N ALA A 8 -19.23 0.63 -8.53
CA ALA A 8 -18.91 -0.63 -7.88
C ALA A 8 -19.20 -1.74 -8.90
N GLY A 9 -18.15 -2.41 -9.37
CA GLY A 9 -18.32 -3.56 -10.27
C GLY A 9 -17.25 -3.75 -11.36
N GLN A 10 -16.26 -2.87 -11.48
CA GLN A 10 -15.09 -3.12 -12.34
C GLN A 10 -13.83 -3.33 -11.51
N SER A 11 -13.22 -4.50 -11.69
CA SER A 11 -11.84 -4.78 -11.25
C SER A 11 -10.93 -3.64 -11.70
N ARG A 12 -10.18 -3.06 -10.77
CA ARG A 12 -9.31 -1.91 -11.05
C ARG A 12 -7.90 -2.39 -11.36
N PRO A 13 -7.25 -1.86 -12.41
CA PRO A 13 -5.86 -2.19 -12.67
C PRO A 13 -5.02 -1.74 -11.47
N ARG A 14 -4.17 -2.65 -10.98
CA ARG A 14 -3.24 -2.36 -9.90
C ARG A 14 -2.08 -1.51 -10.39
N PHE A 15 -1.52 -0.71 -9.50
CA PHE A 15 -0.32 0.07 -9.77
C PHE A 15 0.91 -0.85 -9.88
N ASP A 16 1.47 -0.97 -11.09
CA ASP A 16 2.75 -1.64 -11.31
C ASP A 16 3.90 -0.65 -11.09
N GLY A 17 4.44 -0.68 -9.87
CA GLY A 17 5.59 0.14 -9.51
C GLY A 17 6.86 -0.20 -10.28
N GLY A 18 7.04 -1.45 -10.70
CA GLY A 18 8.21 -1.85 -11.48
C GLY A 18 8.16 -1.31 -12.90
N GLU A 19 6.96 -1.28 -13.48
CA GLU A 19 6.72 -0.65 -14.77
C GLU A 19 6.80 0.88 -14.71
N ALA A 20 6.15 1.51 -13.73
CA ALA A 20 6.27 2.94 -13.51
C ALA A 20 7.75 3.35 -13.33
N PHE A 21 8.50 2.58 -12.54
CA PHE A 21 9.93 2.83 -12.31
C PHE A 21 10.78 2.71 -13.58
N ARG A 22 10.51 1.72 -14.44
CA ARG A 22 11.24 1.54 -15.71
C ARG A 22 11.15 2.73 -16.65
N HIS A 23 10.06 3.47 -16.58
CA HIS A 23 9.82 4.65 -17.43
C HIS A 23 10.37 5.96 -16.84
N LEU A 24 10.91 5.93 -15.63
CA LEU A 24 11.53 7.12 -15.04
C LEU A 24 12.88 7.44 -15.70
N PRO A 25 13.27 8.73 -15.75
CA PRO A 25 14.64 9.11 -16.07
C PRO A 25 15.67 8.39 -15.19
N ALA A 26 16.84 8.05 -15.76
CA ALA A 26 17.87 7.26 -15.07
C ALA A 26 18.38 7.92 -13.77
N ASP A 27 18.47 9.24 -13.74
CA ASP A 27 18.81 10.02 -12.56
C ASP A 27 17.74 9.90 -11.46
N MET A 28 16.46 9.88 -11.84
CA MET A 28 15.35 9.68 -10.91
C MET A 28 15.32 8.24 -10.37
N GLN A 29 15.53 7.23 -11.22
CA GLN A 29 15.66 5.84 -10.80
C GLN A 29 16.79 5.68 -9.77
N LEU A 30 17.96 6.27 -10.06
CA LEU A 30 19.10 6.23 -9.16
C LEU A 30 18.82 6.94 -7.82
N ARG A 31 18.16 8.10 -7.87
CA ARG A 31 17.81 8.87 -6.67
C ARG A 31 16.86 8.08 -5.77
N ILE A 32 15.78 7.53 -6.33
CA ILE A 32 14.83 6.69 -5.60
C ILE A 32 15.54 5.46 -5.02
N GLY A 33 16.34 4.76 -5.84
CA GLY A 33 17.08 3.57 -5.41
C GLY A 33 18.05 3.85 -4.26
N LYS A 34 18.78 4.98 -4.31
CA LYS A 34 19.69 5.41 -3.24
C LYS A 34 18.94 5.63 -1.93
N ILE A 35 17.84 6.40 -1.96
CA ILE A 35 17.06 6.70 -0.76
C ILE A 35 16.47 5.42 -0.17
N ALA A 36 15.91 4.54 -1.01
CA ALA A 36 15.34 3.27 -0.56
C ALA A 36 16.39 2.37 0.12
N LEU A 37 17.60 2.27 -0.44
CA LEU A 37 18.69 1.50 0.17
C LEU A 37 19.14 2.09 1.51
N GLU A 38 19.30 3.41 1.60
CA GLU A 38 19.68 4.09 2.84
C GLU A 38 18.59 3.95 3.92
N LEU A 39 17.30 3.96 3.52
CA LEU A 39 16.17 3.73 4.43
C LEU A 39 16.20 2.31 5.03
N VAL A 40 16.46 1.29 4.20
CA VAL A 40 16.62 -0.09 4.69
C VAL A 40 17.81 -0.20 5.65
N VAL A 41 18.93 0.50 5.37
CA VAL A 41 20.06 0.56 6.30
C VAL A 41 19.67 1.22 7.63
N ALA A 42 18.82 2.26 7.61
CA ALA A 42 18.30 2.87 8.82
C ALA A 42 17.51 1.85 9.65
N TRP A 43 16.58 1.09 9.05
CA TRP A 43 15.81 0.05 9.75
C TRP A 43 16.69 -1.07 10.32
N ILE A 44 17.66 -1.57 9.55
CA ILE A 44 18.65 -2.53 10.05
C ILE A 44 19.41 -1.96 11.25
N GLY A 45 19.80 -0.68 11.17
CA GLY A 45 20.47 0.04 12.24
C GLY A 45 19.61 0.18 13.49
N GLN A 46 18.31 0.47 13.35
CA GLN A 46 17.36 0.49 14.46
C GLN A 46 17.33 -0.85 15.18
N ASP A 47 17.10 -1.94 14.45
CA ASP A 47 17.00 -3.28 15.03
C ASP A 47 18.30 -3.73 15.71
N HIS A 48 19.44 -3.48 15.07
CA HIS A 48 20.75 -3.83 15.62
C HIS A 48 21.08 -3.04 16.90
N ASN A 49 20.70 -1.76 16.95
CA ASN A 49 21.08 -0.86 18.04
C ASN A 49 20.00 -0.70 19.12
N ARG A 50 18.80 -1.27 18.95
CA ARG A 50 17.67 -1.15 19.88
C ARG A 50 18.03 -1.61 21.29
N ARG A 51 18.73 -2.74 21.43
CA ARG A 51 19.14 -3.29 22.74
C ARG A 51 20.20 -2.44 23.46
N GLY A 52 20.99 -1.67 22.72
CA GLY A 52 22.06 -0.83 23.25
C GLY A 52 21.66 0.63 23.51
N GLY A 53 20.39 1.00 23.29
CA GLY A 53 19.92 2.38 23.45
C GLY A 53 20.48 3.37 22.43
N LYS A 54 21.08 2.88 21.33
CA LYS A 54 21.72 3.70 20.28
C LYS A 54 20.91 3.77 18.99
N ALA A 55 19.61 3.45 19.04
CA ALA A 55 18.72 3.49 17.88
C ALA A 55 18.35 4.92 17.43
N ARG A 56 18.43 5.92 18.34
CA ARG A 56 17.97 7.29 18.09
C ARG A 56 18.47 7.94 16.77
N PRO A 57 19.74 7.81 16.36
CA PRO A 57 20.18 8.34 15.06
C PRO A 57 19.48 7.67 13.88
N PHE A 58 19.21 6.36 13.98
CA PHE A 58 18.53 5.59 12.95
C PHE A 58 17.02 5.85 12.94
N ASP A 59 16.40 6.11 14.09
CA ASP A 59 15.01 6.57 14.19
C ASP A 59 14.83 7.94 13.49
N ALA A 60 15.79 8.86 13.69
CA ALA A 60 15.78 10.15 13.00
C ALA A 60 16.02 9.99 11.48
N ALA A 61 16.93 9.10 11.09
CA ALA A 61 17.22 8.82 9.68
C ALA A 61 16.01 8.23 8.96
N ASP A 62 15.30 7.28 9.57
CA ASP A 62 14.07 6.67 9.05
C ASP A 62 13.01 7.72 8.71
N MET A 63 12.66 8.60 9.66
CA MET A 63 11.69 9.67 9.42
C MET A 63 12.09 10.60 8.27
N LEU A 64 13.37 10.99 8.21
CA LEU A 64 13.87 11.90 7.17
C LEU A 64 13.92 11.24 5.79
N LEU A 65 14.31 9.96 5.74
CA LEU A 65 14.41 9.20 4.50
C LEU A 65 13.04 8.82 3.95
N ILE A 66 12.05 8.54 4.79
CA ILE A 66 10.65 8.35 4.37
C ILE A 66 10.12 9.62 3.69
N ALA A 67 10.25 10.78 4.33
CA ALA A 67 9.80 12.05 3.76
C ALA A 67 10.52 12.38 2.44
N LEU A 68 11.82 12.11 2.37
CA LEU A 68 12.60 12.31 1.15
C LEU A 68 12.21 11.34 0.04
N LEU A 69 11.93 10.07 0.37
CA LEU A 69 11.47 9.08 -0.59
C LEU A 69 10.09 9.46 -1.15
N GLU A 70 9.14 9.81 -0.26
CA GLU A 70 7.79 10.23 -0.64
C GLU A 70 7.83 11.41 -1.59
N SER A 71 8.51 12.50 -1.23
CA SER A 71 8.64 13.69 -2.08
C SER A 71 9.27 13.36 -3.44
N THR A 72 10.34 12.54 -3.46
CA THR A 72 10.99 12.13 -4.71
C THR A 72 10.07 11.28 -5.60
N VAL A 73 9.31 10.36 -5.01
CA VAL A 73 8.36 9.51 -5.74
C VAL A 73 7.17 10.32 -6.25
N CYS A 74 6.64 11.26 -5.46
CA CYS A 74 5.54 12.14 -5.87
C CYS A 74 5.92 13.07 -7.03
N GLU A 75 7.18 13.52 -7.11
CA GLU A 75 7.70 14.23 -8.28
C GLU A 75 7.70 13.35 -9.54
N ALA A 76 7.92 12.05 -9.37
CA ALA A 76 8.12 11.08 -10.45
C ALA A 76 6.82 10.42 -10.94
N VAL A 77 5.91 10.09 -10.01
CA VAL A 77 4.65 9.38 -10.28
C VAL A 77 3.51 10.38 -10.23
N ARG A 78 2.90 10.63 -11.39
CA ARG A 78 1.74 11.52 -11.46
C ARG A 78 0.53 10.86 -10.80
N PRO A 79 -0.18 11.54 -9.90
CA PRO A 79 -1.45 11.03 -9.39
C PRO A 79 -2.47 10.93 -10.54
N PRO A 80 -3.45 10.02 -10.43
CA PRO A 80 -4.57 9.98 -11.35
C PRO A 80 -5.37 11.30 -11.30
N PRO A 81 -6.24 11.55 -12.30
CA PRO A 81 -7.13 12.71 -12.30
C PRO A 81 -7.95 12.80 -11.00
N THR A 82 -8.33 14.02 -10.61
CA THR A 82 -8.80 14.39 -9.26
C THR A 82 -10.09 13.73 -8.75
N ASN A 83 -10.69 12.79 -9.49
CA ASN A 83 -11.92 12.09 -9.10
C ASN A 83 -11.81 10.55 -9.23
N GLU A 84 -10.64 10.02 -9.56
CA GLU A 84 -10.42 8.59 -9.65
C GLU A 84 -9.75 8.05 -8.39
N PRO A 85 -10.23 6.90 -7.84
CA PRO A 85 -9.57 6.26 -6.73
C PRO A 85 -8.15 5.85 -7.11
N PHE A 86 -7.20 6.07 -6.20
CA PHE A 86 -5.81 5.71 -6.45
C PHE A 86 -5.69 4.17 -6.54
N PRO A 87 -4.99 3.62 -7.55
CA PRO A 87 -4.87 2.17 -7.71
C PRO A 87 -4.05 1.53 -6.58
N LEU A 88 -4.47 0.33 -6.14
CA LEU A 88 -3.71 -0.46 -5.16
C LEU A 88 -2.39 -0.98 -5.75
N PRO A 89 -1.30 -1.08 -4.98
CA PRO A 89 -0.04 -1.65 -5.46
C PRO A 89 -0.15 -3.11 -5.91
N SER A 90 0.48 -3.44 -7.03
CA SER A 90 0.50 -4.80 -7.61
C SER A 90 1.39 -5.79 -6.85
N LEU A 91 2.36 -5.32 -6.07
CA LEU A 91 3.24 -6.19 -5.28
C LEU A 91 2.54 -6.85 -4.09
N LEU A 92 1.39 -6.32 -3.68
CA LEU A 92 0.58 -6.92 -2.63
C LEU A 92 -0.23 -8.08 -3.22
N GLY A 93 -0.44 -9.14 -2.43
CA GLY A 93 -1.33 -10.26 -2.77
C GLY A 93 -2.80 -9.81 -2.87
N LYS A 94 -3.75 -10.68 -2.51
CA LYS A 94 -5.16 -10.26 -2.54
C LYS A 94 -5.44 -9.19 -1.48
N VAL A 95 -6.00 -8.05 -1.91
CA VAL A 95 -6.41 -6.93 -1.06
C VAL A 95 -7.77 -6.43 -1.57
N CYS A 96 -8.75 -6.33 -0.69
CA CYS A 96 -10.09 -5.87 -1.04
C CYS A 96 -10.06 -4.37 -1.32
N ARG A 97 -10.52 -3.96 -2.51
CA ARG A 97 -10.61 -2.57 -2.96
C ARG A 97 -11.52 -1.70 -2.08
N ASP A 98 -12.41 -2.33 -1.31
CA ASP A 98 -13.39 -1.64 -0.46
C ASP A 98 -13.04 -1.71 1.03
N CYS A 99 -12.97 -2.91 1.65
CA CYS A 99 -12.66 -3.03 3.08
C CYS A 99 -11.15 -3.04 3.41
N GLY A 100 -10.27 -3.13 2.41
CA GLY A 100 -8.82 -3.17 2.62
C GLY A 100 -8.29 -4.47 3.24
N CYS A 101 -9.16 -5.45 3.54
CA CYS A 101 -8.72 -6.75 4.05
C CYS A 101 -7.78 -7.43 3.06
N SER A 102 -6.88 -8.25 3.59
CA SER A 102 -5.91 -8.99 2.79
C SER A 102 -6.03 -10.49 3.03
N GLU A 103 -5.32 -11.29 2.24
CA GLU A 103 -5.19 -12.73 2.47
C GLU A 103 -4.57 -13.08 3.84
N TYR A 104 -3.88 -12.13 4.48
CA TYR A 104 -3.28 -12.28 5.81
C TYR A 104 -4.13 -11.67 6.94
N ASP A 105 -5.16 -10.89 6.59
CA ASP A 105 -6.02 -10.17 7.54
C ASP A 105 -7.41 -10.03 6.93
N ALA A 106 -8.16 -11.14 6.96
CA ALA A 106 -9.48 -11.24 6.33
C ALA A 106 -10.54 -10.49 7.16
N CYS A 107 -11.47 -9.84 6.46
CA CYS A 107 -12.66 -9.23 7.08
C CYS A 107 -13.42 -10.34 7.87
N GLN A 108 -13.72 -10.07 9.13
CA GLN A 108 -14.56 -10.95 9.95
C GLN A 108 -16.02 -10.68 9.56
N SER A 109 -16.82 -11.72 9.32
CA SER A 109 -18.25 -11.51 9.08
C SER A 109 -18.95 -11.16 10.40
N ASP A 110 -19.68 -10.05 10.43
CA ASP A 110 -20.43 -9.56 11.61
C ASP A 110 -21.68 -10.40 11.96
N ASN A 111 -21.88 -11.53 11.29
CA ASN A 111 -23.00 -12.42 11.58
C ASN A 111 -22.70 -13.13 12.91
N ASN A 112 -23.43 -12.71 13.95
CA ASN A 112 -23.40 -13.14 15.35
C ASN A 112 -23.61 -14.66 15.62
N ASP A 113 -23.26 -15.55 14.70
CA ASP A 113 -23.19 -16.99 14.95
C ASP A 113 -21.73 -17.39 15.17
N ASP A 114 -21.55 -18.19 16.21
CA ASP A 114 -20.32 -18.57 16.95
C ASP A 114 -19.25 -19.33 16.12
N PHE A 115 -19.27 -19.16 14.79
CA PHE A 115 -18.36 -19.80 13.83
C PHE A 115 -17.77 -18.74 12.89
N ARG A 116 -16.61 -18.21 13.28
CA ARG A 116 -15.79 -17.25 12.52
C ARG A 116 -15.54 -17.73 11.08
N THR A 117 -16.39 -17.33 10.14
CA THR A 117 -16.12 -17.57 8.73
C THR A 117 -15.42 -16.33 8.20
N ALA A 118 -14.10 -16.40 8.10
CA ALA A 118 -13.30 -15.38 7.42
C ALA A 118 -13.88 -15.17 6.01
N CYS A 119 -14.00 -13.91 5.57
CA CYS A 119 -14.47 -13.63 4.22
C CYS A 119 -13.60 -14.36 3.18
N ALA A 120 -14.22 -14.89 2.14
CA ALA A 120 -13.50 -15.42 0.99
C ALA A 120 -13.28 -14.30 -0.05
N TRP A 121 -12.74 -14.65 -1.22
CA TRP A 121 -12.55 -13.73 -2.34
C TRP A 121 -13.62 -13.95 -3.40
N ALA A 122 -14.38 -12.90 -3.73
CA ALA A 122 -15.32 -12.89 -4.85
C ALA A 122 -14.59 -12.59 -6.18
N GLU A 123 -13.59 -11.70 -6.12
CA GLU A 123 -12.70 -11.34 -7.24
C GLU A 123 -11.25 -11.22 -6.74
N ASP A 124 -10.31 -10.85 -7.63
CA ASP A 124 -8.90 -10.67 -7.27
C ASP A 124 -8.64 -9.44 -6.38
N ASP A 125 -9.58 -8.51 -6.34
CA ASP A 125 -9.55 -7.31 -5.49
C ASP A 125 -10.89 -7.06 -4.76
N LEU A 126 -11.75 -8.09 -4.60
CA LEU A 126 -13.03 -7.96 -3.86
C LEU A 126 -13.28 -9.16 -2.95
N CYS A 127 -13.53 -8.91 -1.66
CA CYS A 127 -13.90 -9.96 -0.72
C CYS A 127 -15.40 -10.25 -0.77
N THR A 128 -15.80 -11.46 -0.38
CA THR A 128 -17.21 -11.86 -0.39
C THR A 128 -18.07 -11.00 0.52
N SER A 129 -17.54 -10.45 1.61
CA SER A 129 -18.31 -9.56 2.49
C SER A 129 -18.69 -8.24 1.80
N CYS A 130 -17.78 -7.68 1.00
CA CYS A 130 -18.03 -6.45 0.24
C CYS A 130 -18.88 -6.72 -1.00
N ALA A 131 -18.79 -7.92 -1.60
CA ALA A 131 -19.62 -8.32 -2.73
C ALA A 131 -21.12 -8.36 -2.41
N VAL A 132 -21.52 -8.63 -1.16
CA VAL A 132 -22.96 -8.66 -0.78
C VAL A 132 -23.56 -7.26 -0.65
N GLY A 133 -22.74 -6.22 -0.52
CA GLY A 133 -23.18 -4.82 -0.43
C GLY A 133 -23.61 -4.19 -1.76
N GLU A 134 -23.53 -4.95 -2.87
CA GLU A 134 -23.87 -4.49 -4.23
C GLU A 134 -25.38 -4.64 -4.58
N ALA A 135 -26.25 -4.97 -3.61
CA ALA A 135 -27.69 -5.15 -3.82
C ALA A 135 -28.54 -3.91 -3.44
#